data_AF-A0A3E0K5S3-F1
#
_entry.id   AF-A0A3E0K5S3-F1
#
_cell.length_a   1.000
_cell.length_b   1.000
_cell.length_c   1.000
_cell.angle_alpha   90.00
_cell.angle_beta   90.00
_cell.angle_gamma   90.00
#
_symmetry.space_group_name_H-M   'P 1'
#
loop_
_entity.id
_entity.type
_entity.pdbx_description
1 polymer ?
#
loop_
_entity_poly.entity_id
_entity_poly.type
_entity_poly.pdbx_seq_one_letter_code
_entity_poly.pdbx_strand_id
1 'polypeptide(L)'
;MSSLIAFLLALFIFAPFLPFFAIFLAAKPFFGAEGSVKLAADCSSVFFMLSVHFLLREIWPNPFLFPAGIFLLFISGGIYVYLKWNGEIPLGKLLRMIWRFGFLVFFAAYVLLVFFGLLYKGTAYI
;
A
#
# COMPACT_ATOMS: atom_id res chain seq x y z
N MET A 1 9.81 25.06 9.83
CA MET A 1 10.44 25.18 8.50
C MET A 1 10.49 23.80 7.87
N SER A 2 9.44 23.43 7.14
CA SER A 2 9.36 22.24 6.28
C SER A 2 8.26 22.52 5.25
N SER A 3 8.55 23.42 4.30
CA SER A 3 7.54 24.21 3.56
C SER A 3 6.99 23.59 2.26
N LEU A 4 7.47 22.42 1.82
CA LEU A 4 6.94 21.79 0.60
C LEU A 4 6.98 20.27 0.68
N ILE A 5 8.11 19.72 1.13
CA ILE A 5 8.32 18.26 1.21
C ILE A 5 7.32 17.63 2.18
N ALA A 6 7.10 18.23 3.35
CA ALA A 6 6.12 17.73 4.32
C ALA A 6 4.70 17.76 3.76
N PHE A 7 4.35 18.82 3.03
CA PHE A 7 3.06 18.93 2.36
C PHE A 7 2.87 17.86 1.29
N LEU A 8 3.89 17.64 0.43
CA LEU A 8 3.84 16.60 -0.61
C LEU A 8 3.74 15.20 -0.01
N LEU A 9 4.49 14.91 1.06
CA LEU A 9 4.41 13.64 1.76
C LEU A 9 3.02 13.44 2.38
N ALA A 10 2.47 14.46 3.05
CA ALA A 10 1.12 14.38 3.60
C ALA A 10 0.09 14.13 2.49
N LEU A 11 0.17 14.87 1.38
CA LEU A 11 -0.70 14.70 0.23
C LEU A 11 -0.65 13.27 -0.32
N PHE A 12 0.54 12.71 -0.49
CA PHE A 12 0.72 11.35 -1.01
C PHE A 12 0.28 10.27 -0.02
N ILE A 13 0.38 10.53 1.28
CA ILE A 13 -0.14 9.61 2.30
C ILE A 13 -1.66 9.65 2.35
N PHE A 14 -2.30 10.83 2.30
CA PHE A 14 -3.76 10.93 2.33
C PHE A 14 -4.43 10.48 1.02
N ALA A 15 -3.76 10.73 -0.11
CA ALA A 15 -4.22 10.35 -1.43
C ALA A 15 -3.17 9.46 -2.15
N PRO A 16 -3.02 8.19 -1.75
CA PRO A 16 -2.01 7.27 -2.27
C PRO A 16 -2.17 6.93 -3.75
N PHE A 17 -3.31 7.27 -4.36
CA PHE A 17 -3.48 7.22 -5.82
C PHE A 17 -2.59 8.23 -6.56
N LEU A 18 -2.33 9.41 -5.97
CA LEU A 18 -1.49 10.42 -6.60
C LEU A 18 -0.07 9.91 -6.87
N PRO A 19 0.68 9.36 -5.90
CA PRO A 19 2.00 8.80 -6.18
C PRO A 19 1.92 7.64 -7.19
N PHE A 20 0.88 6.81 -7.18
CA PHE A 20 0.68 5.78 -8.21
C PHE A 20 0.61 6.40 -9.62
N PHE A 21 -0.30 7.35 -9.84
CA PHE A 21 -0.46 7.99 -11.14
C PHE A 21 0.77 8.80 -11.56
N ALA A 22 1.40 9.53 -10.62
CA ALA A 22 2.61 10.29 -10.88
C ALA A 22 3.74 9.39 -11.38
N ILE A 23 3.98 8.26 -10.71
CA ILE A 23 5.00 7.29 -11.09
C ILE A 23 4.64 6.62 -12.42
N PHE A 24 3.36 6.25 -12.62
CA PHE A 24 2.90 5.65 -13.87
C PHE A 24 3.17 6.57 -15.07
N LEU A 25 2.77 7.85 -14.97
CA LEU A 25 2.95 8.84 -16.04
C LEU A 25 4.44 9.11 -16.30
N ALA A 26 5.25 9.24 -15.25
CA ALA A 26 6.69 9.44 -15.36
C ALA A 26 7.41 8.22 -15.98
N ALA A 27 6.95 7.00 -15.68
CA ALA A 27 7.55 5.76 -16.16
C ALA A 27 7.08 5.36 -17.56
N LYS A 28 5.89 5.82 -18.00
CA LYS A 28 5.28 5.46 -19.29
C LYS A 28 6.21 5.59 -20.49
N PRO A 29 6.98 6.69 -20.68
CA PRO A 29 7.85 6.83 -21.84
C PRO A 29 9.04 5.87 -21.85
N PHE A 30 9.45 5.33 -20.69
CA PHE A 30 10.66 4.51 -20.58
C PHE A 30 10.38 3.01 -20.57
N PHE A 31 9.27 2.59 -19.95
CA PHE A 31 8.99 1.17 -19.67
C PHE A 31 7.73 0.64 -20.40
N GLY A 32 7.01 1.50 -21.12
CA GLY A 32 5.72 1.16 -21.74
C GLY A 32 4.60 0.94 -20.71
N ALA A 33 3.35 0.85 -21.18
CA ALA A 33 2.18 0.86 -20.29
C ALA A 33 2.22 -0.24 -19.21
N GLU A 34 2.51 -1.49 -19.59
CA GLU A 34 2.54 -2.60 -18.62
C GLU A 34 3.70 -2.51 -17.63
N GLY A 35 4.89 -2.09 -18.09
CA GLY A 35 6.06 -1.93 -17.25
C GLY A 35 5.89 -0.80 -16.24
N SER A 36 5.28 0.30 -16.67
CA SER A 36 4.99 1.46 -15.83
C SER A 36 3.93 1.17 -14.78
N VAL A 37 2.90 0.38 -15.09
CA VAL A 37 1.92 -0.05 -14.07
C VAL A 37 2.61 -0.88 -12.98
N LYS A 38 3.48 -1.82 -13.38
CA LYS A 38 4.22 -2.67 -12.43
C LYS A 38 5.13 -1.81 -11.53
N LEU A 39 5.86 -0.86 -12.10
CA LEU A 39 6.72 0.04 -11.34
C LEU A 39 5.93 0.98 -10.42
N ALA A 40 4.83 1.56 -10.92
CA ALA A 40 3.96 2.41 -10.13
C ALA A 40 3.33 1.67 -8.95
N ALA A 41 2.85 0.44 -9.17
CA ALA A 41 2.37 -0.42 -8.10
C ALA A 41 3.49 -0.69 -7.08
N ASP A 42 4.66 -1.15 -7.54
CA ASP A 42 5.78 -1.51 -6.67
C ASP A 42 6.23 -0.30 -5.80
N CYS A 43 6.32 0.91 -6.34
CA CYS A 43 6.73 2.10 -5.58
C CYS A 43 5.62 2.71 -4.72
N SER A 44 4.36 2.68 -5.16
CA SER A 44 3.25 3.31 -4.44
C SER A 44 2.71 2.49 -3.27
N SER A 45 3.00 1.19 -3.20
CA SER A 45 2.63 0.30 -2.09
C SER A 45 2.91 0.87 -0.71
N VAL A 46 4.06 1.54 -0.54
CA VAL A 46 4.45 2.13 0.75
C VAL A 46 3.46 3.23 1.16
N PHE A 47 3.04 4.06 0.21
CA PHE A 47 2.06 5.12 0.47
C PHE A 47 0.69 4.53 0.82
N PHE A 48 0.25 3.46 0.13
CA PHE A 48 -0.98 2.76 0.49
C PHE A 48 -0.93 2.16 1.90
N MET A 49 0.18 1.53 2.27
CA MET A 49 0.37 0.95 3.59
C MET A 49 0.32 2.02 4.69
N LEU A 50 1.00 3.16 4.48
CA LEU A 50 0.94 4.29 5.39
C LEU A 50 -0.46 4.89 5.47
N SER A 51 -1.13 5.04 4.34
CA SER A 51 -2.48 5.60 4.26
C SER A 51 -3.47 4.77 5.07
N VAL A 52 -3.47 3.45 4.88
CA VAL A 52 -4.31 2.52 5.64
C VAL A 52 -4.05 2.60 7.13
N HIS A 53 -2.77 2.74 7.54
CA HIS A 53 -2.41 2.92 8.94
C HIS A 53 -3.03 4.18 9.56
N PHE A 54 -2.94 5.31 8.87
CA PHE A 54 -3.54 6.56 9.35
C PHE A 54 -5.08 6.52 9.32
N LEU A 55 -5.70 5.92 8.30
CA LEU A 55 -7.16 5.75 8.25
C LEU A 55 -7.67 4.92 9.42
N LEU A 56 -7.00 3.81 9.74
CA LEU A 56 -7.36 2.97 10.90
C LEU A 56 -7.28 3.75 12.21
N ARG A 57 -6.24 4.57 12.38
CA ARG A 57 -6.07 5.44 13.55
C ARG A 57 -7.16 6.50 13.68
N GLU A 58 -7.66 6.97 12.55
CA GLU A 58 -8.70 7.99 12.49
C GLU A 58 -10.10 7.43 12.74
N ILE A 59 -10.36 6.19 12.32
CA ILE A 59 -11.65 5.53 12.51
C ILE A 59 -11.75 4.90 13.90
N TRP A 60 -10.67 4.29 14.40
CA TRP A 60 -10.64 3.63 15.70
C TRP A 60 -9.59 4.26 16.65
N PRO A 61 -9.96 4.54 17.92
CA PRO A 61 -9.09 5.23 18.87
C PRO A 61 -7.86 4.42 19.33
N ASN A 62 -7.83 3.11 19.10
CA ASN A 62 -6.67 2.26 19.39
C ASN A 62 -6.32 1.41 18.15
N PRO A 63 -5.63 2.00 17.16
CA PRO A 63 -5.20 1.23 16.00
C PRO A 63 -4.10 0.28 16.47
N PHE A 64 -4.45 -1.00 16.63
CA PHE A 64 -3.44 -2.05 16.67
C PHE A 64 -2.51 -1.91 15.45
N LEU A 65 -1.32 -2.52 15.53
CA LEU A 65 -0.33 -2.64 14.45
C LEU A 65 -0.85 -3.39 13.20
N PHE A 66 -2.15 -3.36 12.92
CA PHE A 66 -2.90 -4.15 11.95
C PHE A 66 -2.31 -4.12 10.54
N PRO A 67 -1.93 -2.97 9.95
CA PRO A 67 -1.31 -2.95 8.62
C PRO A 67 0.07 -3.61 8.62
N ALA A 68 0.88 -3.35 9.64
CA ALA A 68 2.18 -3.97 9.82
C ALA A 68 2.05 -5.49 10.08
N GLY A 69 1.03 -5.92 10.82
CA GLY A 69 0.71 -7.32 11.08
C GLY A 69 0.31 -8.06 9.80
N ILE A 70 -0.59 -7.49 9.00
CA ILE A 70 -0.95 -8.03 7.68
C ILE A 70 0.29 -8.17 6.80
N PHE A 71 1.13 -7.14 6.76
CA PHE A 71 2.36 -7.17 5.99
C PHE A 71 3.33 -8.27 6.46
N LEU A 72 3.51 -8.40 7.78
CA LEU A 72 4.33 -9.47 8.38
C LEU A 72 3.79 -10.86 8.07
N LEU A 73 2.46 -11.06 8.05
CA LEU A 73 1.83 -12.31 7.66
C LEU A 73 2.11 -12.68 6.20
N PHE A 74 2.12 -11.68 5.30
CA PHE A 74 2.48 -11.90 3.91
C PHE A 74 3.96 -12.30 3.74
N ILE A 75 4.85 -11.65 4.48
CA ILE A 75 6.28 -12.00 4.48
C ILE A 75 6.49 -13.41 5.04
N SER A 76 5.89 -13.73 6.19
CA SER A 76 6.06 -15.04 6.83
C SER A 76 5.46 -16.18 5.99
N GLY A 77 4.29 -15.98 5.39
CA GLY A 77 3.70 -16.91 4.44
C GLY A 77 4.57 -17.12 3.19
N GLY A 78 5.17 -16.04 2.69
CA GLY A 78 6.15 -16.13 1.61
C GLY A 78 7.38 -16.95 1.97
N ILE A 79 7.99 -16.68 3.12
CA ILE A 79 9.13 -17.45 3.64
C ILE A 79 8.75 -18.93 3.81
N TYR A 80 7.56 -19.22 4.32
CA TYR A 80 7.06 -20.60 4.43
C TYR A 80 7.00 -21.29 3.06
N VAL A 81 6.45 -20.62 2.05
CA VAL A 81 6.40 -21.14 0.66
C VAL A 81 7.80 -21.35 0.11
N TYR A 82 8.74 -20.43 0.36
CA TYR A 82 10.14 -20.56 -0.05
C TYR A 82 10.81 -21.81 0.55
N LEU A 83 10.67 -22.00 1.87
CA LEU A 83 11.24 -23.13 2.58
C LEU A 83 10.57 -24.45 2.15
N LYS A 84 9.26 -24.45 1.92
CA LYS A 84 8.52 -25.63 1.47
C LYS A 84 8.96 -26.12 0.09
N TRP A 85 9.30 -25.19 -0.81
CA TRP A 85 9.86 -25.49 -2.14
C TRP A 85 11.38 -25.55 -2.15
N ASN A 86 12.05 -25.71 -1.00
CA ASN A 86 13.51 -25.84 -0.89
C ASN A 86 14.30 -24.74 -1.65
N GLY A 87 13.73 -23.54 -1.78
CA GLY A 87 14.35 -22.44 -2.52
C GLY A 87 14.39 -22.61 -4.05
N GLU A 88 13.60 -23.50 -4.64
CA GLU A 88 13.44 -23.62 -6.10
C GLU A 88 12.96 -22.32 -6.75
N ILE A 89 12.21 -21.50 -6.00
CA ILE A 89 11.79 -20.17 -6.44
C ILE A 89 12.87 -19.16 -6.04
N PRO A 90 13.46 -18.42 -6.99
CA PRO A 90 14.41 -17.37 -6.65
C PRO A 90 13.83 -16.36 -5.66
N LEU A 91 14.54 -16.06 -4.56
CA LEU A 91 14.07 -15.14 -3.50
C LEU A 91 13.57 -13.80 -4.04
N GLY A 92 14.24 -13.23 -5.04
CA GLY A 92 13.84 -11.96 -5.65
C GLY A 92 12.49 -12.04 -6.37
N LYS A 93 12.16 -13.19 -6.99
CA LYS A 93 10.86 -13.41 -7.64
C LYS A 93 9.76 -13.53 -6.60
N LEU A 94 10.01 -14.26 -5.52
CA LEU A 94 9.07 -14.43 -4.42
C LEU A 94 8.80 -13.11 -3.69
N LEU A 95 9.84 -12.35 -3.31
CA LEU A 95 9.68 -11.05 -2.66
C LEU A 95 8.86 -10.09 -3.51
N ARG A 96 9.10 -10.08 -4.83
CA ARG A 96 8.31 -9.27 -5.77
C ARG A 96 6.85 -9.73 -5.83
N MET A 97 6.57 -11.04 -5.76
CA MET A 97 5.19 -11.55 -5.72
C MET A 97 4.48 -11.14 -4.43
N ILE A 98 5.12 -11.31 -3.27
CA ILE A 98 4.58 -10.90 -1.96
C ILE A 98 4.30 -9.39 -1.96
N TRP A 99 5.27 -8.60 -2.43
CA TRP A 99 5.16 -7.14 -2.47
C TRP A 99 4.00 -6.67 -3.36
N ARG A 100 3.86 -7.25 -4.55
CA ARG A 100 2.77 -6.93 -5.50
C ARG A 100 1.41 -7.35 -5.00
N PHE A 101 1.33 -8.50 -4.32
CA PHE A 101 0.08 -8.91 -3.71
C PHE A 101 -0.28 -7.99 -2.53
N GLY A 102 0.72 -7.60 -1.73
CA GLY A 102 0.58 -6.59 -0.68
C GLY A 102 -0.01 -5.27 -1.19
N PHE A 103 0.46 -4.76 -2.34
CA PHE A 103 -0.14 -3.58 -2.99
C PHE A 103 -1.65 -3.72 -3.16
N LEU A 104 -2.10 -4.83 -3.77
CA LEU A 104 -3.51 -5.04 -4.07
C LEU A 104 -4.36 -5.10 -2.79
N VAL A 105 -3.84 -5.76 -1.76
CA VAL A 105 -4.51 -5.87 -0.46
C VAL A 105 -4.61 -4.51 0.22
N PHE A 106 -3.53 -3.73 0.27
CA PHE A 106 -3.58 -2.39 0.87
C PHE A 106 -4.41 -1.39 0.05
N PHE A 107 -4.39 -1.50 -1.28
CA PHE A 107 -5.28 -0.74 -2.15
C PHE A 107 -6.75 -1.05 -1.83
N ALA A 108 -7.13 -2.32 -1.80
CA ALA A 108 -8.49 -2.73 -1.48
C ALA A 108 -8.89 -2.30 -0.07
N ALA A 109 -8.01 -2.50 0.92
CA ALA A 109 -8.24 -2.06 2.30
C ALA A 109 -8.43 -0.55 2.38
N TYR A 110 -7.61 0.25 1.70
CA TYR A 110 -7.76 1.70 1.63
C TYR A 110 -9.15 2.08 1.11
N VAL A 111 -9.54 1.55 -0.05
CA VAL A 111 -10.83 1.87 -0.68
C VAL A 111 -11.98 1.53 0.28
N LEU A 112 -11.97 0.32 0.86
CA LEU A 112 -12.99 -0.12 1.81
C LEU A 112 -13.03 0.75 3.08
N LEU A 113 -11.87 1.10 3.64
CA LEU A 113 -11.77 1.92 4.85
C LEU A 113 -12.21 3.35 4.61
N VAL A 114 -11.95 3.94 3.44
CA VAL A 114 -12.47 5.27 3.08
C VAL A 114 -13.99 5.24 3.11
N PHE A 115 -14.63 4.31 2.38
CA PHE A 115 -16.09 4.21 2.34
C PHE A 115 -16.67 3.90 3.72
N PHE A 116 -16.07 2.97 4.47
CA PHE A 116 -16.50 2.64 5.82
C PHE A 116 -16.38 3.84 6.77
N GLY A 117 -15.26 4.55 6.75
CA GLY A 117 -15.04 5.73 7.60
C GLY A 117 -16.02 6.87 7.27
N LEU A 118 -16.32 7.09 6.00
CA LEU A 118 -17.34 8.06 5.57
C LEU A 118 -18.73 7.70 6.10
N LEU A 119 -19.13 6.44 6.01
CA LEU A 119 -20.43 5.98 6.52
C LEU A 119 -20.49 6.05 8.06
N TYR A 120 -19.48 5.52 8.74
CA TYR A 120 -19.41 5.48 10.20
C TYR A 120 -19.44 6.87 10.84
N LYS A 121 -18.64 7.80 10.33
CA LYS A 121 -18.65 9.19 10.81
C LYS A 121 -19.90 9.93 10.36
N GLY A 122 -20.36 9.72 9.13
CA GLY A 122 -21.58 10.33 8.61
C GLY A 122 -22.81 10.06 9.49
N THR A 123 -22.93 8.86 10.06
CA THR A 123 -24.00 8.53 11.01
C THR A 123 -23.79 9.07 12.42
N ALA A 124 -22.55 9.38 12.82
CA ALA A 124 -22.24 9.90 14.16
C ALA A 124 -22.50 11.41 14.31
N TYR A 125 -22.67 12.13 13.19
CA TYR A 125 -22.97 13.56 13.16
C TYR A 125 -24.46 13.88 12.85
N ILE A 126 -25.32 12.86 12.77
CA ILE A 126 -26.79 12.97 12.65
C ILE A 126 -27.40 12.60 14.00
#